data_AF-A0A3D5FCR5-F1
#
_entry.id   AF-A0A3D5FCR5-F1
#
_cell.length_a   1.000
_cell.length_b   1.000
_cell.length_c   1.000
_cell.angle_alpha   90.00
_cell.angle_beta   90.00
_cell.angle_gamma   90.00
#
_symmetry.space_group_name_H-M   'P 1'
#
loop_
_entity.id
_entity.type
_entity.pdbx_description
1 polymer ?
#
loop_
_entity_poly.entity_id
_entity_poly.type
_entity_poly.pdbx_seq_one_letter_code
_entity_poly.pdbx_strand_id
1 'polypeptide(L)'
;EVWGWNDALRATVEKAVTLADVVFGSGREEIMPVAGAPSVEEAARALADGKRTIVARLGADGAFAVTADESFQAPAFKATAVNT
;
A
#
# COMPACT_ATOMS: atom_id res chain seq x y z
N GLU A 1 14.26 3.66 -8.26
CA GLU A 1 13.65 3.32 -9.56
C GLU A 1 12.91 2.00 -9.41
N VAL A 2 11.58 2.00 -9.57
CA VAL A 2 10.81 0.76 -9.71
C VAL A 2 10.98 0.32 -11.16
N TRP A 3 11.86 -0.67 -11.39
CA TRP A 3 12.14 -1.17 -12.74
C TRP A 3 10.84 -1.62 -13.42
N GLY A 4 10.58 -1.08 -14.62
CA GLY A 4 9.40 -1.44 -15.42
C GLY A 4 8.13 -0.64 -15.14
N TRP A 5 8.18 0.37 -14.26
CA TRP A 5 7.04 1.27 -14.04
C TRP A 5 6.79 2.18 -15.25
N ASN A 6 5.95 1.72 -16.16
CA ASN A 6 5.47 2.44 -17.33
C ASN A 6 3.95 2.59 -17.31
N ASP A 7 3.39 3.34 -18.26
CA ASP A 7 1.95 3.63 -18.31
C ASP A 7 1.09 2.36 -18.44
N ALA A 8 1.57 1.34 -19.15
CA ALA A 8 0.85 0.08 -19.31
C ALA A 8 0.80 -0.73 -18.00
N LEU A 9 1.92 -0.80 -17.27
CA LEU A 9 1.98 -1.44 -15.95
C LEU A 9 1.12 -0.68 -14.95
N ARG A 10 1.21 0.65 -14.93
CA ARG A 10 0.37 1.52 -14.08
C ARG A 10 -1.10 1.25 -14.31
N ALA A 11 -1.58 1.31 -15.56
CA ALA A 11 -2.99 1.08 -15.88
C ALA A 11 -3.46 -0.31 -15.47
N THR A 12 -2.59 -1.31 -15.61
CA THR A 12 -2.89 -2.70 -15.19
C THR A 12 -3.03 -2.79 -13.67
N VAL A 13 -2.12 -2.19 -12.91
CA VAL A 13 -2.14 -2.16 -11.45
C VAL A 13 -3.34 -1.37 -10.94
N GLU A 14 -3.61 -0.20 -11.50
CA GLU A 14 -4.78 0.62 -11.14
C GLU A 14 -6.08 -0.15 -11.35
N LYS A 15 -6.22 -0.84 -12.49
CA LYS A 15 -7.38 -1.71 -12.73
C LYS A 15 -7.48 -2.85 -11.71
N ALA A 16 -6.38 -3.51 -11.38
CA ALA A 16 -6.37 -4.55 -10.35
C ALA A 16 -6.82 -4.00 -8.99
N VAL A 17 -6.35 -2.81 -8.60
CA VAL A 17 -6.80 -2.12 -7.38
C VAL A 17 -8.30 -1.87 -7.41
N THR A 18 -8.86 -1.39 -8.53
CA THR A 18 -10.31 -1.12 -8.59
C THR A 18 -11.18 -2.35 -8.33
N LEU A 19 -10.70 -3.54 -8.70
CA LEU A 19 -11.41 -4.81 -8.60
C LEU A 19 -11.17 -5.53 -7.27
N ALA A 20 -10.17 -5.13 -6.49
CA ALA A 20 -9.78 -5.81 -5.27
C ALA A 20 -10.58 -5.32 -4.06
N ASP A 21 -11.00 -6.26 -3.22
CA ASP A 21 -11.55 -5.98 -1.88
C ASP A 21 -10.45 -5.65 -0.86
N VAL A 22 -9.25 -6.21 -1.07
CA VAL A 22 -8.06 -5.98 -0.24
C VAL A 22 -6.83 -5.78 -1.12
N VAL A 23 -6.08 -4.71 -0.88
CA VAL A 23 -4.78 -4.45 -1.51
C VAL A 23 -3.69 -4.49 -0.44
N PHE A 24 -2.64 -5.26 -0.69
CA PHE A 24 -1.51 -5.43 0.21
C PHE A 24 -0.21 -5.13 -0.53
N GLY A 25 0.59 -4.19 -0.02
CA GLY A 25 1.82 -3.77 -0.69
C GLY A 25 2.77 -2.99 0.21
N SER A 26 3.99 -2.75 -0.26
CA SER A 26 4.97 -1.85 0.34
C SER A 26 4.40 -0.43 0.33
N GLY A 27 4.35 0.21 1.50
CA GLY A 27 3.80 1.56 1.64
C GLY A 27 4.51 2.57 0.75
N ARG A 28 5.85 2.59 0.82
CA ARG A 28 6.68 3.58 0.12
C ARG A 28 6.96 3.23 -1.34
N GLU A 29 7.09 1.96 -1.66
CA GLU A 29 7.56 1.54 -2.99
C GLU A 29 6.42 1.16 -3.94
N GLU A 30 5.23 0.83 -3.43
CA GLU A 30 4.09 0.36 -4.24
C GLU A 30 2.85 1.24 -4.01
N ILE A 31 2.38 1.35 -2.76
CA ILE A 31 1.12 2.03 -2.43
C ILE A 31 1.19 3.53 -2.75
N MET A 32 2.25 4.22 -2.31
CA MET A 32 2.45 5.64 -2.62
C MET A 32 2.56 5.93 -4.12
N PRO A 33 3.41 5.24 -4.92
CA PRO A 33 3.50 5.47 -6.37
C PRO A 33 2.21 5.16 -7.16
N VAL A 34 1.45 4.15 -6.74
CA VAL A 34 0.15 3.82 -7.34
C VAL A 34 -0.86 4.95 -7.07
N ALA A 35 -0.93 5.44 -5.83
CA ALA A 35 -1.84 6.52 -5.45
C ALA A 35 -1.41 7.90 -5.96
N GLY A 36 -0.11 8.10 -6.23
CA GLY A 36 0.46 9.41 -6.54
C GLY A 36 0.44 10.38 -5.35
N ALA A 37 0.50 9.85 -4.12
CA ALA A 37 0.36 10.63 -2.88
C ALA A 37 1.71 10.82 -2.15
N PRO A 38 1.88 11.91 -1.37
CA PRO A 38 3.13 12.26 -0.71
C PRO A 38 3.42 11.46 0.56
N SER A 39 2.43 10.75 1.11
CA SER A 39 2.54 9.95 2.33
C SER A 39 1.81 8.61 2.20
N VAL A 40 2.19 7.63 3.02
CA VAL A 40 1.56 6.29 3.01
C VAL A 40 0.10 6.39 3.46
N GLU A 41 -0.18 7.24 4.44
CA GLU A 41 -1.50 7.46 5.00
C GLU A 41 -2.45 8.06 3.98
N GLU A 42 -2.01 9.11 3.26
CA GLU A 42 -2.80 9.69 2.16
C GLU A 42 -3.00 8.70 1.02
N ALA A 43 -1.95 7.96 0.65
CA ALA A 43 -2.02 6.95 -0.39
C ALA A 43 -3.04 5.84 -0.07
N ALA A 44 -2.95 5.28 1.14
CA ALA A 44 -3.83 4.20 1.58
C ALA A 44 -5.29 4.67 1.68
N ARG A 45 -5.55 5.88 2.17
CA ARG A 45 -6.91 6.46 2.21
C ARG A 45 -7.46 6.70 0.80
N ALA A 46 -6.65 7.21 -0.11
CA ALA A 46 -7.07 7.46 -1.49
C ALA A 46 -7.42 6.15 -2.21
N LEU A 47 -6.60 5.11 -2.07
CA LEU A 47 -6.86 3.81 -2.71
C LEU A 47 -7.99 3.02 -2.05
N ALA A 48 -8.23 3.21 -0.74
CA ALA A 48 -9.35 2.59 -0.05
C ALA A 48 -10.70 3.05 -0.64
N ASP A 49 -10.82 4.34 -0.99
CA ASP A 49 -12.03 4.94 -1.61
C ASP A 49 -13.33 4.57 -0.87
N GLY A 50 -13.25 4.38 0.46
CA GLY A 50 -14.36 3.94 1.31
C GLY A 50 -14.95 2.56 0.98
N LYS A 51 -14.29 1.76 0.14
CA LYS A 51 -14.83 0.50 -0.41
C LYS A 51 -13.95 -0.72 -0.16
N ARG A 52 -12.62 -0.55 -0.19
CA ARG A 52 -11.66 -1.65 -0.05
C ARG A 52 -10.71 -1.42 1.11
N THR A 53 -10.11 -2.51 1.57
CA THR A 53 -9.08 -2.44 2.59
C THR A 53 -7.71 -2.27 1.93
N ILE A 54 -6.93 -1.31 2.41
CA ILE A 54 -5.53 -1.15 2.00
C ILE A 54 -4.63 -1.49 3.18
N VAL A 55 -3.64 -2.33 2.96
CA VAL A 55 -2.61 -2.67 3.95
C VAL A 55 -1.25 -2.31 3.37
N ALA A 56 -0.67 -1.23 3.90
CA ALA A 56 0.64 -0.73 3.54
C ALA A 56 1.69 -1.22 4.53
N ARG A 57 2.60 -2.08 4.08
CA ARG A 57 3.76 -2.54 4.86
C ARG A 57 4.78 -1.42 5.02
N LEU A 58 5.35 -1.32 6.22
CA LEU A 58 6.36 -0.32 6.60
C LEU A 58 7.67 -0.98 7.05
N GLY A 59 7.88 -2.26 6.72
CA GLY A 59 9.08 -3.00 7.09
C GLY A 59 9.19 -3.18 8.61
N ALA A 60 10.31 -2.76 9.18
CA ALA A 60 10.56 -2.85 10.63
C ALA A 60 9.62 -1.97 11.48
N ASP A 61 8.93 -1.01 10.86
CA ASP A 61 7.94 -0.16 11.53
C ASP A 61 6.53 -0.80 11.58
N GLY A 62 6.34 -1.94 10.93
CA GLY A 62 5.08 -2.70 10.93
C GLY A 62 4.23 -2.43 9.69
N ALA A 63 2.97 -2.06 9.89
CA ALA A 63 2.03 -1.78 8.82
C ALA A 63 1.01 -0.70 9.20
N PHE A 64 0.55 0.03 8.19
CA PHE A 64 -0.60 0.92 8.26
C PHE A 64 -1.74 0.32 7.43
N ALA A 65 -2.93 0.18 8.00
CA ALA A 65 -4.09 -0.35 7.31
C ALA A 65 -5.25 0.66 7.32
N VAL A 66 -6.01 0.72 6.24
CA VAL A 66 -7.23 1.54 6.11
C VAL A 66 -8.36 0.64 5.63
N THR A 67 -9.49 0.67 6.33
CA THR A 67 -10.76 0.06 5.93
C THR A 67 -11.73 1.16 5.48
N ALA A 68 -12.99 0.80 5.21
CA ALA A 68 -14.04 1.79 4.93
C ALA A 68 -14.29 2.74 6.12
N ASP A 69 -14.14 2.23 7.34
CA ASP A 69 -14.60 2.92 8.56
C ASP A 69 -13.46 3.53 9.37
N GLU A 70 -12.27 2.92 9.33
CA GLU A 70 -11.18 3.31 10.23
C GLU A 70 -9.78 3.01 9.66
N SER A 71 -8.76 3.41 10.42
CA SER A 71 -7.36 3.15 10.09
C SER A 71 -6.60 2.64 11.30
N PHE A 72 -5.68 1.72 11.08
CA PHE A 72 -4.90 1.05 12.10
C PHE A 72 -3.40 1.19 11.85
N GLN A 73 -2.64 1.37 12.92
CA GLN A 73 -1.20 1.18 12.92
C GLN A 73 -0.89 -0.10 13.71
N ALA A 74 -0.23 -1.06 13.08
CA ALA A 74 0.22 -2.29 13.72
C ALA A 74 1.75 -2.32 13.74
N PRO A 75 2.41 -2.28 14.92
CA PRO A 75 3.87 -2.31 14.98
C PRO A 75 4.42 -3.69 14.60
N ALA A 76 5.62 -3.74 14.02
CA ALA A 76 6.31 -5.01 13.78
C ALA A 76 6.84 -5.61 15.09
N PHE A 77 6.95 -6.93 15.11
CA PHE A 77 7.78 -7.60 16.10
C PHE A 77 9.27 -7.29 15.82
N LYS A 78 10.05 -7.13 16.89
CA LYS A 78 11.50 -6.97 16.75
C LYS A 78 12.12 -8.27 16.24
N ALA A 79 12.66 -8.22 15.03
CA ALA A 79 13.35 -9.34 14.41
C ALA A 79 14.59 -8.83 13.65
N THR A 80 15.64 -9.66 13.63
CA THR A 80 16.81 -9.43 12.77
C THR A 80 16.57 -10.12 11.44
N ALA A 81 16.49 -9.34 10.38
CA ALA A 81 16.38 -9.89 9.03
C ALA A 81 17.65 -10.66 8.67
N VAL A 82 17.50 -11.95 8.29
CA VAL A 82 18.58 -12.77 7.75
C VAL A 82 18.51 -12.78 6.22
N ASN A 83 17.30 -12.82 5.68
CA ASN A 83 16.96 -12.73 4.26
C ASN A 83 15.51 -12.19 4.17
N THR A 84 15.24 -11.25 3.27
CA THR A 84 13.94 -10.53 3.15
C THR A 84 13.34 -10.70 1.78
#